data_AF-A0A6N8UKV5-F1
#
_entry.id   AF-A0A6N8UKV5-F1
#
_cell.length_a   1.000
_cell.length_b   1.000
_cell.length_c   1.000
_cell.angle_alpha   90.00
_cell.angle_beta   90.00
_cell.angle_gamma   90.00
#
_symmetry.space_group_name_H-M   'P 1'
#
loop_
_entity.id
_entity.type
_entity.pdbx_description
1 polymer ?
#
loop_
_entity_poly.entity_id
_entity_poly.type
_entity_poly.pdbx_seq_one_letter_code
_entity_poly.pdbx_strand_id
1 'polypeptide(L)'
;MRILMGVLGIALALIACLYVYLPWMACMFAVGSAFSFLSCFPLKYKWLLGALGAFAAILMFTMFAWFFHGIAIAHEANHWYELDHAHRYFAFLFGGFVMMLVTSEYSCWMKGREAPSNGVISEKFRNGVRRIHRVGLSD
;
A
#
# COMPACT_ATOMS: atom_id res chain seq x y z
N MET A 1 3.63 -11.27 3.91
CA MET A 1 2.84 -10.07 3.56
C MET A 1 1.50 -10.00 4.29
N ARG A 2 0.57 -10.95 4.10
CA ARG A 2 -0.77 -10.90 4.75
C ARG A 2 -0.77 -10.74 6.28
N ILE A 3 0.07 -11.50 6.99
CA ILE A 3 0.18 -11.39 8.45
C ILE A 3 0.69 -10.00 8.85
N LEU A 4 1.70 -9.49 8.13
CA LEU A 4 2.23 -8.14 8.34
C LEU A 4 1.15 -7.08 8.14
N MET A 5 0.36 -7.16 7.05
CA MET A 5 -0.75 -6.22 6.81
C MET A 5 -1.82 -6.32 7.91
N GLY A 6 -2.15 -7.52 8.38
CA GLY A 6 -3.04 -7.68 9.53
C GLY A 6 -2.52 -6.97 10.79
N VAL A 7 -1.24 -7.15 11.13
CA VAL A 7 -0.60 -6.47 12.28
C VAL A 7 -0.61 -4.96 12.10
N LEU A 8 -0.29 -4.46 10.90
CA LEU A 8 -0.32 -3.04 10.58
C LEU A 8 -1.73 -2.44 10.65
N GLY A 9 -2.74 -3.18 10.19
CA GLY A 9 -4.15 -2.80 10.32
C GLY A 9 -4.60 -2.71 11.78
N ILE A 10 -4.18 -3.64 12.64
CA ILE A 10 -4.44 -3.59 14.08
C ILE A 10 -3.75 -2.37 14.71
N ALA A 11 -2.48 -2.11 14.37
CA ALA A 11 -1.75 -0.94 14.88
C ALA A 11 -2.47 0.37 14.51
N LEU A 12 -2.92 0.51 13.26
CA LEU A 12 -3.70 1.67 12.81
C LEU A 12 -5.06 1.77 13.51
N ALA A 13 -5.73 0.66 13.80
CA ALA A 13 -6.98 0.66 14.54
C ALA A 13 -6.79 1.15 15.98
N LEU A 14 -5.73 0.70 16.65
CA LEU A 14 -5.38 1.16 18.00
C LEU A 14 -5.07 2.66 18.00
N ILE A 15 -4.34 3.14 17.00
CA ILE A 15 -4.06 4.58 16.82
C ILE A 15 -5.38 5.35 16.60
N ALA A 16 -6.30 4.83 15.79
CA ALA A 16 -7.60 5.46 15.57
C ALA A 16 -8.41 5.58 16.88
N CYS A 17 -8.39 4.54 17.73
CA CYS A 17 -9.02 4.58 19.05
C CYS A 17 -8.37 5.59 20.00
N LEU A 18 -7.03 5.70 19.98
CA LEU A 18 -6.30 6.69 20.79
C LEU A 18 -6.68 8.13 20.43
N TYR A 19 -6.91 8.40 19.15
CA TYR A 19 -7.27 9.73 18.65
C TYR A 19 -8.77 9.92 18.41
N VAL A 20 -9.65 9.15 19.07
CA VAL A 20 -11.11 9.24 18.87
C VAL A 20 -11.68 10.65 19.12
N TYR A 21 -11.04 11.41 20.02
CA TYR A 21 -11.40 12.81 20.33
C TYR A 21 -11.06 13.79 19.20
N LEU A 22 -10.20 13.40 18.24
CA LEU A 22 -9.90 14.14 17.02
C LEU A 22 -10.49 13.36 15.83
N PRO A 23 -11.77 13.61 15.47
CA PRO A 23 -12.54 12.74 14.57
C PRO A 23 -11.92 12.62 13.18
N TRP A 24 -11.25 13.68 12.71
CA TRP A 24 -10.60 13.67 11.40
C TRP A 24 -9.37 12.75 11.38
N MET A 25 -8.54 12.77 12.44
CA MET A 25 -7.39 11.85 12.58
C MET A 25 -7.85 10.41 12.71
N ALA A 26 -8.81 10.17 13.63
CA ALA A 26 -9.38 8.84 13.83
C ALA A 26 -9.93 8.27 12.53
N CYS A 27 -10.64 9.09 11.72
CA CYS A 27 -11.16 8.67 10.42
C CYS A 27 -10.05 8.22 9.48
N MET A 28 -8.97 8.98 9.33
CA MET A 28 -7.90 8.59 8.42
C MET A 28 -7.19 7.30 8.84
N PHE A 29 -6.93 7.11 10.14
CA PHE A 29 -6.33 5.88 10.64
C PHE A 29 -7.29 4.69 10.54
N ALA A 30 -8.60 4.90 10.76
CA ALA A 30 -9.62 3.87 10.55
C ALA A 30 -9.74 3.46 9.08
N VAL A 31 -9.71 4.42 8.15
CA VAL A 31 -9.70 4.13 6.70
C VAL A 31 -8.42 3.41 6.30
N GLY A 32 -7.26 3.83 6.82
CA GLY A 32 -5.99 3.14 6.60
C GLY A 32 -6.01 1.71 7.14
N SER A 33 -6.58 1.50 8.32
CA SER A 33 -6.78 0.18 8.91
C SER A 33 -7.67 -0.69 8.01
N ALA A 34 -8.79 -0.16 7.53
CA ALA A 34 -9.68 -0.85 6.60
C ALA A 34 -8.94 -1.24 5.31
N PHE A 35 -8.15 -0.35 4.71
CA PHE A 35 -7.34 -0.69 3.54
C PHE A 35 -6.28 -1.75 3.82
N SER A 36 -5.67 -1.74 5.00
CA SER A 36 -4.71 -2.78 5.39
C SER A 36 -5.41 -4.14 5.54
N PHE A 37 -6.59 -4.20 6.17
CA PHE A 37 -7.37 -5.43 6.25
C PHE A 37 -7.91 -5.90 4.91
N LEU A 38 -8.36 -4.98 4.03
CA LEU A 38 -8.82 -5.34 2.70
C LEU A 38 -7.72 -6.01 1.87
N SER A 39 -6.45 -5.66 2.09
CA SER A 39 -5.31 -6.32 1.43
C SER A 39 -5.13 -7.79 1.84
N CYS A 40 -5.64 -8.19 3.01
CA CYS A 40 -5.61 -9.59 3.43
C CYS A 40 -6.57 -10.46 2.60
N PHE A 41 -7.67 -9.88 2.11
CA PHE A 41 -8.70 -10.62 1.39
C PHE A 41 -8.42 -10.72 -0.11
N PRO A 42 -8.65 -11.90 -0.73
CA PRO A 42 -8.45 -12.06 -2.16
C PRO A 42 -9.55 -11.36 -2.98
N LEU A 43 -9.37 -10.07 -3.26
CA LEU A 43 -10.30 -9.27 -4.08
C LEU A 43 -10.28 -9.74 -5.54
N LYS A 44 -11.45 -10.04 -6.13
CA LYS A 44 -11.53 -10.59 -7.50
C LYS A 44 -11.44 -9.53 -8.61
N TYR A 45 -11.79 -8.27 -8.33
CA TYR A 45 -11.97 -7.23 -9.35
C TYR A 45 -10.72 -6.36 -9.53
N LYS A 46 -10.22 -6.27 -10.78
CA LYS A 46 -9.01 -5.47 -11.12
C LYS A 46 -9.21 -3.97 -10.93
N TRP A 47 -10.34 -3.43 -11.39
CA TRP A 47 -10.69 -2.01 -11.23
C TRP A 47 -10.75 -1.59 -9.76
N LEU A 48 -11.25 -2.48 -8.91
CA LEU A 48 -11.32 -2.26 -7.46
C LEU A 48 -9.91 -2.17 -6.85
N LEU A 49 -9.00 -3.09 -7.22
CA LEU A 49 -7.60 -3.04 -6.78
C LEU A 49 -6.90 -1.73 -7.19
N GLY A 50 -7.14 -1.26 -8.42
CA GLY A 50 -6.59 0.02 -8.90
C GLY A 50 -7.15 1.21 -8.12
N ALA A 51 -8.47 1.25 -7.88
CA ALA A 51 -9.09 2.30 -7.08
C ALA A 51 -8.57 2.29 -5.64
N LEU A 52 -8.49 1.12 -4.99
CA LEU A 52 -7.93 0.98 -3.64
C LEU A 52 -6.48 1.42 -3.55
N GLY A 53 -5.66 1.06 -4.54
CA GLY A 53 -4.28 1.53 -4.63
C GLY A 53 -4.17 3.05 -4.74
N ALA A 54 -5.00 3.67 -5.58
CA ALA A 54 -5.05 5.12 -5.73
C ALA A 54 -5.51 5.82 -4.44
N PHE A 55 -6.58 5.32 -3.80
CA PHE A 55 -7.06 5.87 -2.53
C PHE A 55 -6.03 5.71 -1.40
N ALA A 56 -5.36 4.57 -1.31
CA ALA A 56 -4.29 4.36 -0.33
C ALA A 56 -3.10 5.30 -0.58
N ALA A 57 -2.76 5.59 -1.84
CA ALA A 57 -1.73 6.57 -2.19
C ALA A 57 -2.15 8.00 -1.81
N ILE A 58 -3.39 8.40 -2.10
CA ILE A 58 -3.92 9.70 -1.67
C ILE A 58 -3.86 9.81 -0.15
N LEU A 59 -4.29 8.78 0.57
CA LEU A 59 -4.26 8.75 2.03
C LEU A 59 -2.82 8.86 2.56
N MET A 60 -1.86 8.16 1.95
CA MET A 60 -0.44 8.27 2.25
C MET A 60 0.07 9.70 2.08
N PHE A 61 -0.18 10.33 0.94
CA PHE A 61 0.23 11.72 0.70
C PHE A 61 -0.40 12.68 1.68
N THR A 62 -1.68 12.47 2.01
CA THR A 62 -2.38 13.32 2.97
C THR A 62 -1.77 13.17 4.37
N MET A 63 -1.46 11.95 4.81
CA MET A 63 -0.75 11.68 6.08
C MET A 63 0.61 12.38 6.15
N PHE A 64 1.43 12.27 5.09
CA PHE A 64 2.71 12.98 5.02
C PHE A 64 2.54 14.50 4.97
N ALA A 65 1.56 15.01 4.22
CA ALA A 65 1.29 16.44 4.16
C ALA A 65 0.95 17.01 5.54
N TRP A 66 0.12 16.32 6.32
CA TRP A 66 -0.20 16.73 7.69
C TRP A 66 0.97 16.62 8.64
N PHE A 67 1.84 15.64 8.45
CA PHE A 67 3.11 15.55 9.19
C PHE A 67 4.00 16.78 8.92
N PHE A 68 4.27 17.10 7.64
CA PHE A 68 5.12 18.24 7.30
C PHE A 68 4.49 19.58 7.69
N HIS A 69 3.19 19.74 7.51
CA HIS A 69 2.46 20.93 7.95
C HIS A 69 2.53 21.10 9.47
N GLY A 70 2.33 20.00 10.21
CA GLY A 70 2.43 19.96 11.65
C GLY A 70 3.83 20.35 12.16
N ILE A 71 4.88 19.82 11.54
CA ILE A 71 6.27 20.17 11.86
C ILE A 71 6.56 21.64 11.54
N ALA A 72 6.10 22.16 10.40
CA ALA A 72 6.32 23.56 10.03
C ALA A 72 5.73 24.51 11.08
N ILE A 73 4.49 24.26 11.52
CA ILE A 73 3.84 25.05 12.58
C ILE A 73 4.56 24.88 13.92
N ALA A 74 4.92 23.64 14.29
CA ALA A 74 5.60 23.36 15.56
C ALA A 74 7.00 24.00 15.64
N HIS A 75 7.70 24.11 14.50
CA HIS A 75 8.98 24.76 14.39
C HIS A 75 8.87 26.28 14.58
N GLU A 76 7.87 26.92 13.96
CA GLU A 76 7.59 28.35 14.16
C GLU A 76 7.17 28.67 15.61
N ALA A 77 6.44 27.76 16.25
CA ALA A 77 5.95 27.94 17.59
C ALA A 77 6.99 27.67 18.70
N ASN A 78 8.19 27.15 18.41
CA ASN A 78 9.18 26.69 19.40
C ASN A 78 8.69 25.59 20.39
N HIS A 79 7.51 25.01 20.20
CA HIS A 79 6.92 23.99 21.11
C HIS A 79 7.12 22.55 20.60
N TRP A 80 8.09 22.31 19.70
CA TRP A 80 8.33 21.01 19.08
C TRP A 80 8.67 19.88 20.06
N TYR A 81 9.14 20.22 21.28
CA TYR A 81 9.50 19.29 22.34
C TYR A 81 8.33 18.94 23.28
N GLU A 82 7.17 19.59 23.15
CA GLU A 82 6.00 19.24 23.95
C GLU A 82 5.51 17.85 23.54
N LEU A 83 5.62 16.91 24.48
CA LEU A 83 5.30 15.49 24.30
C LEU A 83 3.89 15.27 23.70
N ASP A 84 2.97 16.19 24.00
CA ASP A 84 1.59 16.16 23.57
C ASP A 84 1.38 16.50 22.09
N HIS A 85 2.42 16.96 21.38
CA HIS A 85 2.35 17.23 19.94
C HIS A 85 3.22 16.24 19.15
N ALA A 86 4.37 15.85 19.72
CA ALA A 86 5.29 14.89 19.10
C ALA A 86 4.63 13.54 18.76
N HIS A 87 3.77 13.00 19.64
CA HIS A 87 3.09 11.72 19.42
C HIS A 87 2.13 11.74 18.21
N ARG A 88 1.49 12.89 17.94
CA ARG A 88 0.57 13.08 16.80
C ARG A 88 1.32 13.06 15.48
N TYR A 89 2.45 13.77 15.41
CA TYR A 89 3.28 13.79 14.21
C TYR A 89 3.90 12.41 13.94
N PHE A 90 4.36 11.72 14.98
CA PHE A 90 4.85 10.36 14.83
C PHE A 90 3.77 9.41 14.30
N ALA A 91 2.52 9.56 14.75
CA ALA A 91 1.40 8.76 14.24
C ALA A 91 1.15 9.00 12.75
N PHE A 92 1.18 10.25 12.28
CA PHE A 92 1.05 10.56 10.84
C PHE A 92 2.20 9.99 10.02
N LEU A 93 3.43 10.12 10.52
CA LEU A 93 4.63 9.57 9.87
C LEU A 93 4.52 8.04 9.75
N PHE A 94 4.18 7.38 10.85
CA PHE A 94 3.95 5.93 10.89
C PHE A 94 2.84 5.53 9.91
N GLY A 95 1.69 6.21 9.95
CA GLY A 95 0.57 5.98 9.04
C GLY A 95 0.97 6.10 7.56
N GLY A 96 1.77 7.10 7.21
CA GLY A 96 2.32 7.27 5.86
C GLY A 96 3.16 6.06 5.42
N PHE A 97 4.10 5.61 6.25
CA PHE A 97 4.91 4.42 5.95
C PHE A 97 4.08 3.14 5.83
N VAL A 98 3.08 2.97 6.69
CA VAL A 98 2.16 1.81 6.59
C VAL A 98 1.41 1.84 5.26
N MET A 99 0.88 3.00 4.86
CA MET A 99 0.18 3.13 3.58
C MET A 99 1.10 2.91 2.36
N MET A 100 2.40 3.21 2.48
CA MET A 100 3.38 2.89 1.43
C MET A 100 3.50 1.37 1.22
N LEU A 101 3.49 0.57 2.28
CA LEU A 101 3.49 -0.89 2.18
C LEU A 101 2.17 -1.41 1.59
N VAL A 102 1.04 -0.85 2.04
CA VAL A 102 -0.30 -1.23 1.56
C VAL A 102 -0.46 -0.93 0.06
N THR A 103 -0.02 0.23 -0.41
CA THR A 103 -0.01 0.60 -1.84
C THR A 103 0.92 -0.30 -2.67
N SER A 104 2.08 -0.67 -2.12
CA SER A 104 3.00 -1.62 -2.76
C SER A 104 2.35 -3.00 -2.95
N GLU A 105 1.63 -3.50 -1.94
CA GLU A 105 0.84 -4.73 -2.03
C GLU A 105 -0.22 -4.63 -3.14
N TYR A 106 -1.06 -3.58 -3.12
CA TYR A 106 -2.08 -3.40 -4.17
C TYR A 106 -1.49 -3.33 -5.58
N SER A 107 -0.33 -2.68 -5.75
CA SER A 107 0.38 -2.62 -7.03
C SER A 107 0.92 -3.99 -7.46
N CYS A 108 1.47 -4.76 -6.52
CA CYS A 108 1.93 -6.13 -6.78
C CYS A 108 0.78 -7.03 -7.23
N TRP A 109 -0.39 -6.91 -6.60
CA TRP A 109 -1.58 -7.69 -6.95
C TRP A 109 -2.12 -7.33 -8.33
N MET A 110 -2.08 -6.04 -8.69
CA MET A 110 -2.47 -5.58 -10.02
C MET A 110 -1.53 -6.16 -11.08
N LYS A 111 -0.21 -6.04 -10.89
CA LYS A 111 0.81 -6.55 -11.82
C LYS A 111 0.82 -8.08 -11.93
N GLY A 112 0.64 -8.80 -10.81
CA GLY A 112 0.56 -10.25 -10.79
C GLY A 112 -0.63 -10.82 -11.60
N ARG A 113 -1.67 -10.01 -11.81
CA ARG A 113 -2.84 -10.38 -12.65
C ARG A 113 -2.75 -9.93 -14.09
N GLU A 114 -1.73 -9.14 -14.44
CA GLU A 114 -1.37 -8.81 -15.82
C GLU A 114 -0.40 -9.82 -16.43
N ALA A 115 0.20 -10.68 -15.60
CA ALA A 115 1.01 -11.80 -16.04
C ALA A 115 0.15 -13.02 -16.45
N PRO A 116 -0.55 -12.94 -17.59
CA PRO A 116 -0.51 -14.06 -18.53
C PRO A 116 -0.25 -13.56 -19.96
N SER A 117 1.00 -13.25 -20.28
CA SER A 117 1.43 -13.08 -21.69
C SER A 117 2.90 -13.44 -21.97
N ASN A 118 3.77 -13.44 -20.95
CA ASN A 118 5.14 -13.98 -21.11
C ASN A 118 5.16 -15.51 -21.29
N GLY A 119 4.07 -16.20 -20.95
CA GLY A 119 3.87 -17.62 -21.28
C GLY A 119 3.62 -17.86 -22.77
N VAL A 120 3.01 -16.92 -23.49
CA VAL A 120 2.76 -17.04 -24.94
C VAL A 120 4.04 -16.79 -25.74
N ILE A 121 4.91 -15.90 -25.27
CA ILE A 121 6.24 -15.71 -25.87
C ILE A 121 7.11 -16.92 -25.59
N SER A 122 7.11 -17.47 -24.36
CA SER A 122 7.86 -18.68 -24.02
C SER A 122 7.34 -19.92 -24.77
N GLU A 123 6.03 -20.11 -24.93
CA GLU A 123 5.49 -21.22 -25.72
C GLU A 123 5.71 -21.06 -27.23
N LYS A 124 5.58 -19.85 -27.80
CA LYS A 124 5.92 -19.62 -29.21
C LYS A 124 7.40 -19.84 -29.47
N PHE A 125 8.29 -19.40 -28.57
CA PHE A 125 9.73 -19.70 -28.68
C PHE A 125 10.00 -21.20 -28.51
N ARG A 126 9.42 -21.85 -27.50
CA ARG A 126 9.57 -23.30 -27.25
C ARG A 126 9.03 -24.15 -28.40
N ASN A 127 7.92 -23.74 -29.02
CA ASN A 127 7.33 -24.43 -30.17
C ASN A 127 8.06 -24.09 -31.47
N GLY A 128 8.66 -22.90 -31.59
CA GLY A 128 9.56 -22.54 -32.69
C GLY A 128 10.85 -23.35 -32.67
N VAL A 129 11.52 -23.45 -31.51
CA VAL A 129 12.74 -24.24 -31.33
C VAL A 129 12.50 -25.74 -31.57
N ARG A 130 11.39 -26.31 -31.11
CA ARG A 130 11.03 -27.70 -31.42
C ARG A 130 10.78 -27.95 -32.90
N ARG A 131 10.34 -26.94 -33.66
CA ARG A 131 10.10 -27.08 -35.10
C ARG A 131 11.40 -27.09 -35.88
N ILE A 132 12.39 -26.28 -35.50
CA ILE A 132 13.72 -26.23 -36.13
C ILE A 132 14.47 -27.56 -35.90
N HIS A 133 14.41 -28.10 -34.68
CA HIS A 133 15.08 -29.35 -34.35
C HIS A 133 14.51 -30.59 -35.06
N ARG A 134 13.27 -30.52 -35.57
CA ARG A 134 12.65 -31.62 -36.33
C ARG A 134 12.99 -31.58 -37.83
N VAL A 135 13.43 -30.42 -38.34
CA VAL A 135 13.80 -30.24 -39.76
C VAL A 135 15.29 -30.53 -40.00
N GLY A 136 16.13 -30.46 -38.97
CA GLY A 136 17.57 -30.80 -39.05
C GLY A 136 17.90 -32.29 -38.82
N LEU A 137 16.91 -33.19 -38.88
CA LEU A 137 17.07 -34.63 -38.67
C LEU A 137 16.53 -35.46 -39.86
N SER A 138 16.32 -34.81 -41.01
CA SER A 138 15.79 -35.42 -42.23
C SER A 138 16.74 -35.31 -43.42
N ASP A 139 18.04 -35.30 -43.16
CA ASP A 139 19.12 -35.60 -44.11
C ASP A 139 19.91 -36.81 -43.58
#